data_AF-A0A8S3FVP1-F1
#
_entry.id   AF-A0A8S3FVP1-F1
#
_cell.length_a   1.000
_cell.length_b   1.000
_cell.length_c   1.000
_cell.angle_alpha   90.00
_cell.angle_beta   90.00
_cell.angle_gamma   90.00
#
_symmetry.space_group_name_H-M   'P 1'
#
loop_
_entity.id
_entity.type
_entity.pdbx_description
1 polymer ?
#
loop_
_entity_poly.entity_id
_entity_poly.type
_entity_poly.pdbx_seq_one_letter_code
_entity_poly.pdbx_strand_id
1 'polypeptide(L)'
;MSKLTSTCNKSWMDEFDEYADDLAYSKRASGISYTRQIDSSTCGRPTIAPKLTERIYGGSVAIPHSWPWIGKFFIKKKKTCANNKKCYGVCGGTLLNSRYVLTAAHCINNKTNPGAIT
;
A
#
# COMPACT_ATOMS: atom_id res chain seq x y z
N MET A 1 4.93 -4.08 29.90
CA MET A 1 5.74 -2.85 29.76
C MET A 1 6.88 -3.11 28.78
N SER A 2 6.75 -2.65 27.55
CA SER A 2 7.87 -2.26 26.67
C SER A 2 7.27 -1.60 25.43
N LYS A 3 7.38 -0.26 25.41
CA LYS A 3 6.94 0.61 24.33
C LYS A 3 7.83 0.33 23.11
N LEU A 4 7.25 -0.17 22.02
CA LEU A 4 7.86 -0.01 20.69
C LEU A 4 7.53 1.42 20.24
N THR A 5 8.46 2.33 20.50
CA THR A 5 8.42 3.68 19.95
C THR A 5 8.67 3.60 18.45
N SER A 6 7.58 3.60 17.69
CA SER A 6 7.58 3.80 16.25
C SER A 6 8.11 5.20 15.95
N THR A 7 9.37 5.32 15.53
CA THR A 7 9.90 6.54 14.90
C THR A 7 9.45 6.59 13.43
N CYS A 8 8.15 6.74 13.23
CA CYS A 8 7.64 7.56 12.14
C CYS A 8 7.00 8.74 12.87
N ASN A 9 7.62 9.91 12.77
CA ASN A 9 7.29 11.09 13.57
C ASN A 9 5.78 11.32 13.59
N LYS A 10 5.19 11.24 14.79
CA LYS A 10 3.74 11.42 15.02
C LYS A 10 3.25 12.85 14.77
N SER A 11 4.11 13.79 14.35
CA SER A 11 3.69 15.15 14.02
C SER A 11 3.13 15.31 12.59
N TRP A 12 3.13 14.27 11.76
CA TRP A 12 2.70 14.38 10.36
C TRP A 12 1.28 13.87 10.08
N MET A 13 0.66 13.16 11.02
CA MET A 13 -0.63 12.48 10.80
C MET A 13 -1.85 13.18 11.40
N ASP A 14 -1.67 14.14 12.32
CA ASP A 14 -2.79 14.66 13.11
C ASP A 14 -3.08 16.18 12.92
N GLU A 15 -2.49 16.85 11.92
CA GLU A 15 -2.69 18.32 11.75
C GLU A 15 -3.22 18.75 10.37
N PHE A 16 -3.51 17.81 9.46
CA PHE A 16 -3.86 18.14 8.06
C PHE A 16 -5.31 17.86 7.64
N ASP A 17 -6.14 17.29 8.52
CA ASP A 17 -7.49 16.84 8.13
C ASP A 17 -8.63 17.81 8.47
N GLU A 18 -8.40 18.89 9.23
CA GLU A 18 -9.48 19.85 9.57
C GLU A 18 -9.38 21.19 8.80
N TYR A 19 -8.19 21.58 8.30
CA TYR A 19 -7.98 22.87 7.61
C TYR A 19 -8.18 22.81 6.08
N ALA A 20 -8.21 21.61 5.50
CA ALA A 20 -8.21 21.41 4.05
C ALA A 20 -9.59 21.64 3.40
N ASP A 21 -10.68 21.46 4.13
CA ASP A 21 -12.04 21.55 3.56
C ASP A 21 -12.52 23.00 3.40
N ASP A 22 -12.22 23.90 4.36
CA ASP A 22 -12.60 25.33 4.27
C ASP A 22 -11.81 26.09 3.19
N LEU A 23 -10.53 25.75 3.00
CA LEU A 23 -9.72 26.30 1.92
C LEU A 23 -10.17 25.80 0.54
N ALA A 24 -10.72 24.59 0.44
CA ALA A 24 -11.24 24.06 -0.81
C ALA A 24 -12.54 24.77 -1.24
N TYR A 25 -13.39 25.18 -0.28
CA TYR A 25 -14.60 25.95 -0.56
C TYR A 25 -14.28 27.38 -1.03
N SER A 26 -13.42 28.09 -0.29
CA SER A 26 -13.03 29.47 -0.63
C SER A 26 -12.31 29.58 -1.97
N LYS A 27 -11.41 28.63 -2.30
CA LYS A 27 -10.62 28.66 -3.54
C LYS A 27 -11.41 28.32 -4.80
N ARG A 28 -12.59 27.69 -4.67
CA ARG A 28 -13.49 27.44 -5.80
C ARG A 28 -14.19 28.71 -6.28
N ALA A 29 -14.39 29.70 -5.40
CA ALA A 29 -14.96 31.00 -5.76
C ALA A 29 -13.98 31.91 -6.53
N SER A 30 -12.67 31.67 -6.41
CA SER A 30 -11.62 32.48 -7.06
C SER A 30 -11.21 32.04 -8.48
N GLY A 31 -11.84 31.01 -9.07
CA GLY A 31 -11.58 30.61 -10.45
C GLY A 31 -10.17 30.05 -10.74
N ILE A 32 -9.41 29.68 -9.70
CA ILE A 32 -8.07 29.11 -9.86
C ILE A 32 -8.20 27.63 -10.24
N SER A 33 -7.86 27.30 -11.48
CA SER A 33 -7.75 25.92 -11.96
C SER A 33 -6.49 25.26 -11.38
N TYR A 34 -6.63 24.58 -10.24
CA TYR A 34 -5.62 23.58 -9.86
C TYR A 34 -5.83 22.35 -10.74
N THR A 35 -5.09 22.24 -11.84
CA THR A 35 -4.74 20.90 -12.33
C THR A 35 -4.14 20.17 -11.13
N ARG A 36 -4.76 19.09 -10.67
CA ARG A 36 -4.21 18.23 -9.63
C ARG A 36 -2.91 17.65 -10.18
N GLN A 37 -1.82 18.39 -10.06
CA GLN A 37 -0.46 17.93 -10.32
C GLN A 37 -0.22 16.84 -9.28
N ILE A 38 -0.45 15.58 -9.65
CA ILE A 38 0.14 14.47 -8.92
C ILE A 38 1.63 14.68 -9.11
N ASP A 39 2.27 15.29 -8.11
CA ASP A 39 3.68 15.53 -8.14
C ASP A 39 4.40 14.17 -8.12
N SER A 40 4.79 13.70 -9.31
CA SER A 40 5.55 12.47 -9.51
C SER A 40 6.92 12.51 -8.83
N SER A 41 7.32 13.63 -8.23
CA SER A 41 8.60 13.78 -7.54
C SER A 41 8.67 13.03 -6.19
N THR A 42 7.52 12.63 -5.62
CA THR A 42 7.43 12.09 -4.24
C THR A 42 7.24 10.58 -4.15
N CYS A 43 6.89 9.89 -5.24
CA CYS A 43 6.64 8.44 -5.25
C CYS A 43 7.77 7.66 -5.96
N GLY A 44 7.86 6.35 -5.70
CA GLY A 44 8.83 5.47 -6.39
C GLY A 44 10.31 5.71 -6.08
N ARG A 45 10.63 6.57 -5.11
CA ARG A 45 12.00 6.92 -4.71
C ARG A 45 12.30 6.40 -3.30
N PRO A 46 13.02 5.28 -3.15
CA PRO A 46 13.35 4.75 -1.84
C PRO A 46 14.52 5.52 -1.23
N THR A 47 14.45 5.81 0.08
CA THR A 47 15.59 6.41 0.81
C THR A 47 16.81 5.50 0.83
N ILE A 48 16.58 4.19 0.85
CA ILE A 48 17.62 3.16 0.78
C ILE A 48 17.53 2.49 -0.59
N ALA A 49 18.57 2.63 -1.42
CA ALA A 49 18.59 2.04 -2.74
C ALA A 49 18.52 0.50 -2.66
N PRO A 50 17.64 -0.16 -3.43
CA PRO A 50 17.58 -1.61 -3.44
C PRO A 50 18.78 -2.20 -4.19
N LYS A 51 19.23 -3.36 -3.72
CA LYS A 51 20.13 -4.21 -4.49
C LYS A 51 19.33 -4.82 -5.65
N LEU A 52 19.58 -4.34 -6.86
CA LEU A 52 18.94 -4.87 -8.06
C LEU A 52 19.56 -6.23 -8.40
N THR A 53 18.69 -7.22 -8.60
CA THR A 53 19.04 -8.56 -9.06
C THR A 53 18.10 -8.93 -10.19
N GLU A 54 18.60 -9.61 -11.22
CA GLU A 54 17.83 -9.92 -12.41
C GLU A 54 16.66 -10.89 -12.17
N ARG A 55 16.66 -11.62 -11.04
CA ARG A 55 15.63 -12.63 -10.75
C ARG A 55 15.34 -12.77 -9.26
N ILE A 56 14.05 -12.93 -8.94
CA ILE A 56 13.59 -13.27 -7.58
C ILE A 56 13.82 -14.76 -7.28
N TYR A 57 13.76 -15.62 -8.31
CA TYR A 57 14.07 -17.04 -8.18
C TYR A 57 15.59 -17.21 -8.05
N GLY A 58 16.06 -17.73 -6.92
CA GLY A 58 17.47 -17.67 -6.53
C GLY A 58 17.93 -16.28 -6.07
N GLY A 59 16.99 -15.36 -5.84
CA GLY A 59 17.27 -13.98 -5.44
C GLY A 59 17.91 -13.86 -4.05
N SER A 60 18.39 -12.67 -3.72
CA SER A 60 18.91 -12.36 -2.40
C SER A 60 17.84 -11.74 -1.50
N VAL A 61 18.02 -11.88 -0.19
CA VAL A 61 17.24 -11.15 0.80
C VAL A 61 17.33 -9.64 0.52
N ALA A 62 16.18 -8.97 0.48
CA ALA A 62 16.11 -7.53 0.27
C ALA A 62 16.71 -6.78 1.46
N ILE A 63 17.38 -5.66 1.18
CA ILE A 63 17.84 -4.74 2.24
C ILE A 63 16.58 -4.20 2.93
N PRO A 64 16.47 -4.25 4.27
CA PRO A 64 15.32 -3.73 4.98
C PRO A 64 14.97 -2.30 4.54
N HIS A 65 13.68 -2.06 4.29
CA HIS A 65 13.11 -0.78 3.82
C HIS A 65 13.57 -0.28 2.44
N SER A 66 14.37 -1.03 1.67
CA SER A 66 14.78 -0.63 0.32
C SER A 66 13.67 -0.71 -0.74
N TRP A 67 12.59 -1.42 -0.42
CA TRP A 67 11.36 -1.49 -1.21
C TRP A 67 10.16 -1.04 -0.36
N PRO A 68 10.05 0.27 -0.05
CA PRO A 68 9.15 0.79 0.98
C PRO A 68 7.66 0.64 0.64
N TRP A 69 7.34 0.45 -0.63
CA TRP A 69 5.96 0.25 -1.09
C TRP A 69 5.48 -1.20 -1.04
N ILE A 70 6.34 -2.19 -0.70
CA ILE A 70 5.92 -3.60 -0.66
C ILE A 70 5.10 -3.89 0.60
N GLY A 71 3.86 -4.35 0.40
CA GLY A 71 2.99 -4.85 1.46
C GLY A 71 2.77 -6.36 1.37
N LYS A 72 2.73 -7.06 2.50
CA LYS A 72 2.31 -8.46 2.64
C LYS A 72 1.09 -8.53 3.52
N PHE A 73 0.05 -9.23 3.08
CA PHE A 73 -1.17 -9.39 3.87
C PHE A 73 -1.72 -10.82 3.81
N PHE A 74 -2.44 -11.17 4.86
CA PHE A 74 -3.03 -12.49 5.08
C PHE A 74 -4.54 -12.41 4.87
N ILE A 75 -5.04 -13.20 3.93
CA ILE A 75 -6.44 -13.15 3.50
C ILE A 75 -7.15 -14.37 4.05
N LYS A 76 -8.13 -14.15 4.94
CA LYS A 76 -8.89 -15.24 5.55
C LYS A 76 -9.63 -16.04 4.46
N LYS A 77 -9.36 -17.33 4.38
CA LYS A 77 -10.06 -18.23 3.46
C LYS A 77 -11.41 -18.64 4.06
N LYS A 78 -12.41 -18.81 3.19
CA LYS A 78 -13.76 -19.26 3.60
C LYS A 78 -13.75 -20.72 4.07
N LYS A 79 -12.92 -21.55 3.44
CA LYS A 79 -12.76 -22.97 3.79
C LYS A 79 -11.70 -23.13 4.88
N THR A 80 -11.94 -24.03 5.82
CA THR A 80 -10.95 -24.51 6.77
C THR A 80 -9.91 -25.37 6.03
N CYS A 81 -8.68 -25.41 6.55
CA CYS A 81 -7.72 -26.43 6.13
C CYS A 81 -7.84 -27.68 7.00
N ALA A 82 -6.94 -28.64 6.75
CA ALA A 82 -6.77 -29.85 7.54
C ALA A 82 -6.94 -29.61 9.05
N ASN A 83 -7.62 -30.53 9.71
CA ASN A 83 -7.93 -30.48 11.15
C ASN A 83 -8.80 -29.29 11.55
N ASN A 84 -9.72 -28.84 10.67
CA ASN A 84 -10.65 -27.74 10.91
C ASN A 84 -9.99 -26.41 11.31
N LYS A 85 -8.73 -26.18 10.91
CA LYS A 85 -8.00 -24.96 11.24
C LYS A 85 -8.37 -23.81 10.32
N LYS A 86 -8.41 -22.60 10.87
CA LYS A 86 -8.51 -21.36 10.07
C LYS A 86 -7.30 -21.25 9.16
N CYS A 87 -7.53 -20.84 7.93
CA CYS A 87 -6.50 -20.69 6.94
C CYS A 87 -6.49 -19.33 6.28
N TYR A 88 -5.30 -18.94 5.87
CA TYR A 88 -5.04 -17.67 5.23
C TYR A 88 -4.31 -17.89 3.90
N GLY A 89 -4.74 -17.17 2.87
CA GLY A 89 -3.92 -16.94 1.70
C GLY A 89 -2.89 -15.87 2.02
N VAL A 90 -1.76 -15.90 1.32
CA VAL A 90 -0.75 -14.84 1.39
C VAL A 90 -0.73 -14.15 0.04
N CYS A 91 -0.84 -12.84 0.06
CA CYS A 91 -0.70 -12.00 -1.12
C CYS A 91 0.24 -10.83 -0.84
N GLY A 92 0.74 -10.25 -1.93
CA GLY A 92 1.50 -9.00 -1.93
C GLY A 92 0.65 -7.83 -2.43
N GLY A 93 1.17 -6.63 -2.23
CA GLY A 93 0.63 -5.41 -2.82
C GLY A 93 1.65 -4.27 -2.85
N THR A 94 1.28 -3.19 -3.51
CA THR A 94 2.10 -1.98 -3.68
C THR A 94 1.36 -0.78 -3.12
N LEU A 95 1.96 -0.08 -2.16
CA LEU A 95 1.43 1.17 -1.63
C LEU A 95 1.45 2.24 -2.73
N LEU A 96 0.29 2.81 -3.05
CA LEU A 96 0.16 3.90 -4.02
C LEU A 96 0.20 5.27 -3.34
N ASN A 97 -0.43 5.38 -2.16
CA ASN A 97 -0.43 6.56 -1.29
C ASN A 97 -0.82 6.12 0.14
N SER A 98 -1.03 7.08 1.05
CA SER A 98 -1.34 6.82 2.46
C SER A 98 -2.61 5.98 2.72
N ARG A 99 -3.50 5.83 1.74
CA ARG A 99 -4.79 5.14 1.91
C ARG A 99 -5.02 3.96 0.96
N TYR A 100 -4.26 3.84 -0.12
CA TYR A 100 -4.52 2.86 -1.17
C TYR A 100 -3.34 1.93 -1.43
N VAL A 101 -3.65 0.63 -1.54
CA VAL A 101 -2.73 -0.44 -1.93
C VAL A 101 -3.25 -1.09 -3.20
N LEU A 102 -2.39 -1.17 -4.22
CA LEU A 102 -2.64 -1.92 -5.44
C LEU A 102 -2.32 -3.40 -5.22
N THR A 103 -3.19 -4.30 -5.66
CA THR A 103 -2.98 -5.76 -5.61
C THR A 103 -3.75 -6.47 -6.71
N ALA A 104 -3.53 -7.79 -6.85
CA ALA A 104 -4.24 -8.61 -7.80
C ALA A 104 -5.70 -8.84 -7.38
N ALA A 105 -6.64 -8.77 -8.33
CA ALA A 105 -8.06 -8.97 -8.06
C ALA A 105 -8.35 -10.34 -7.41
N HIS A 106 -7.64 -11.40 -7.81
CA HIS A 106 -7.81 -12.75 -7.26
C HIS A 106 -7.43 -12.86 -5.78
N CYS A 107 -6.64 -11.92 -5.25
CA CYS A 107 -6.34 -11.86 -3.81
C CYS A 107 -7.60 -11.46 -3.03
N ILE A 108 -8.38 -10.51 -3.53
CA ILE A 108 -9.57 -9.98 -2.84
C ILE A 108 -10.82 -10.79 -3.17
N ASN A 109 -10.99 -11.16 -4.44
CA ASN A 109 -12.13 -11.89 -4.94
C ASN A 109 -11.73 -13.33 -5.28
N ASN A 110 -12.16 -14.29 -4.46
CA ASN A 110 -12.01 -15.73 -4.71
C ASN A 110 -12.86 -16.26 -5.91
N LYS A 111 -13.27 -15.39 -6.85
CA LYS A 111 -14.05 -15.75 -8.03
C LYS A 111 -13.23 -15.52 -9.30
N THR A 112 -12.25 -16.35 -9.55
CA THR A 112 -11.79 -16.59 -10.92
C THR A 112 -11.37 -18.04 -11.03
N ASN A 113 -12.31 -18.88 -11.48
CA ASN A 113 -11.91 -19.97 -12.35
C ASN A 113 -11.14 -19.32 -13.50
N PRO A 114 -9.89 -19.72 -13.81
CA PRO A 114 -9.12 -19.16 -14.92
C PRO A 114 -9.74 -19.39 -16.32
N GLY A 115 -10.92 -20.02 -16.40
CA GLY A 115 -11.66 -20.27 -17.64
C GLY A 115 -12.95 -19.45 -17.82
N ALA A 116 -13.19 -18.41 -17.01
CA ALA A 116 -14.34 -17.52 -17.19
C ALA A 116 -13.88 -16.15 -17.71
N ILE A 117 -13.34 -16.15 -18.92
CA ILE A 117 -13.49 -15.03 -19.86
C ILE A 117 -14.45 -15.56 -20.91
N THR A 118 -15.73 -15.20 -20.75
CA THR A 118 -16.76 -15.30 -21.81
C THR A 118 -17.18 -13.90 -22.16
#